data_AF-A0A1A8XAZ9-F1
#
_entry.id   AF-A0A1A8XAZ9-F1
#
_cell.length_a   1.000
_cell.length_b   1.000
_cell.length_c   1.000
_cell.angle_alpha   90.00
_cell.angle_beta   90.00
_cell.angle_gamma   90.00
#
_symmetry.space_group_name_H-M   'P 1'
#
loop_
_entity.id
_entity.type
_entity.pdbx_description
1 polymer ?
#
loop_
_entity_poly.entity_id
_entity_poly.type
_entity_poly.pdbx_seq_one_letter_code
_entity_poly.pdbx_strand_id
1 'polypeptide(L)'
;MAFSLISEFGNDLDNNEFESFCKKITGAIGEYSVMPTLINLDKYRCKYFNLWICDHISKLSGMLNNPKFSDFKTKITNIWKENNLESTCTWHFISYIDDSDYDKIKKLYDYALNYHTFKSYIFTRNKPCNTEDKSYIEESLKIYEEAKHKCTPVSHEESLLCTALQDVQWVYKSDELSKITCNGEISIDKIRAEVQKLLTKEQATLPPQAGASQSDSDQSVIKNPVQSHDSTPEETSSFSNTQKATSVVFPLFGILLSFFLFYKFTPAGTWLHSHLQSKKTVSSNLNEEETHDLLENTHNSIIENSNTHHLVGYHPSRNNNIKHII
;
A
#
# COMPACT_ATOMS: atom_id res chain seq x y z
N MET A 1 -15.94 18.83 -12.34
CA MET A 1 -15.80 18.14 -11.03
C MET A 1 -14.56 18.63 -10.27
N ALA A 2 -13.33 18.20 -10.57
CA ALA A 2 -12.11 18.58 -9.82
C ALA A 2 -12.01 20.07 -9.43
N PHE A 3 -12.17 20.98 -10.39
CA PHE A 3 -12.12 22.43 -10.18
C PHE A 3 -13.07 22.92 -9.07
N SER A 4 -14.26 22.33 -8.95
CA SER A 4 -15.23 22.73 -7.92
C SER A 4 -14.81 22.32 -6.51
N LEU A 5 -14.08 21.22 -6.34
CA LEU A 5 -13.50 20.86 -5.03
C LEU A 5 -12.40 21.85 -4.66
N ILE A 6 -11.51 22.12 -5.62
CA ILE A 6 -10.37 23.04 -5.44
C ILE A 6 -10.85 24.44 -5.07
N SER A 7 -11.87 24.98 -5.76
CA SER A 7 -12.40 26.32 -5.47
C SER A 7 -13.09 26.46 -4.11
N GLU A 8 -13.60 25.36 -3.54
CA GLU A 8 -14.45 25.38 -2.34
C GLU A 8 -13.67 25.05 -1.05
N PHE A 9 -12.64 24.22 -1.16
CA PHE A 9 -11.85 23.69 -0.03
C PHE A 9 -10.34 23.97 -0.14
N GLY A 10 -9.81 24.34 -1.30
CA GLY A 10 -8.35 24.43 -1.54
C GLY A 10 -7.63 25.55 -0.79
N ASN A 11 -8.35 26.59 -0.35
CA ASN A 11 -7.78 27.67 0.45
C ASN A 11 -7.50 27.26 1.91
N ASP A 12 -8.08 26.15 2.39
CA ASP A 12 -8.00 25.71 3.79
C ASP A 12 -7.02 24.53 4.01
N LEU A 13 -6.24 24.16 2.98
CA LEU A 13 -5.41 22.95 2.91
C LEU A 13 -4.09 23.22 2.16
N ASP A 14 -3.15 22.26 2.14
CA ASP A 14 -2.00 22.33 1.21
C ASP A 14 -2.53 22.24 -0.23
N ASN A 15 -2.58 23.40 -0.90
CA ASN A 15 -3.22 23.57 -2.20
C ASN A 15 -2.66 22.62 -3.28
N ASN A 16 -1.35 22.29 -3.24
CA ASN A 16 -0.73 21.43 -4.25
C ASN A 16 -1.09 19.95 -4.03
N GLU A 17 -1.02 19.48 -2.78
CA GLU A 17 -1.42 18.10 -2.43
C GLU A 17 -2.93 17.92 -2.66
N PHE A 18 -3.73 18.89 -2.22
CA PHE A 18 -5.17 18.88 -2.35
C PHE A 18 -5.63 18.96 -3.82
N GLU A 19 -5.02 19.79 -4.67
CA GLU A 19 -5.30 19.81 -6.11
C GLU A 19 -4.98 18.46 -6.78
N SER A 20 -3.83 17.86 -6.42
CA SER A 20 -3.43 16.54 -6.91
C SER A 20 -4.43 15.45 -6.50
N PHE A 21 -4.88 15.47 -5.25
CA PHE A 21 -5.97 14.61 -4.77
C PHE A 21 -7.27 14.87 -5.53
N CYS A 22 -7.71 16.11 -5.71
CA CYS A 22 -8.97 16.47 -6.38
C CYS A 22 -9.02 15.97 -7.83
N LYS A 23 -7.89 16.01 -8.54
CA LYS A 23 -7.75 15.41 -9.88
C LYS A 23 -7.87 13.88 -9.82
N LYS A 24 -7.14 13.22 -8.90
CA LYS A 24 -7.17 11.76 -8.74
C LYS A 24 -8.54 11.24 -8.36
N ILE A 25 -9.18 11.79 -7.33
CA ILE A 25 -10.49 11.32 -6.82
C ILE A 25 -11.59 11.45 -7.86
N THR A 26 -11.64 12.58 -8.58
CA THR A 26 -12.71 12.80 -9.57
C THR A 26 -12.50 12.03 -10.87
N GLY A 27 -11.25 11.84 -11.30
CA GLY A 27 -10.92 10.91 -12.38
C GLY A 27 -11.25 9.46 -11.99
N ALA A 28 -10.88 9.03 -10.78
CA ALA A 28 -11.15 7.69 -10.31
C ALA A 28 -12.65 7.37 -10.14
N ILE A 29 -13.47 8.36 -9.74
CA ILE A 29 -14.93 8.19 -9.70
C ILE A 29 -15.51 8.08 -11.12
N GLY A 30 -15.07 8.94 -12.06
CA GLY A 30 -15.56 8.93 -13.44
C GLY A 30 -15.17 7.66 -14.22
N GLU A 31 -13.96 7.16 -14.01
CA GLU A 31 -13.41 5.98 -14.71
C GLU A 31 -13.67 4.65 -13.96
N TYR A 32 -14.45 4.65 -12.86
CA TYR A 32 -14.65 3.45 -12.04
C TYR A 32 -15.16 2.24 -12.83
N SER A 33 -16.03 2.45 -13.81
CA SER A 33 -16.62 1.38 -14.63
C SER A 33 -15.56 0.59 -15.41
N VAL A 34 -14.52 1.27 -15.92
CA VAL A 34 -13.45 0.73 -16.77
C VAL A 34 -12.17 0.36 -16.00
N MET A 35 -12.17 0.47 -14.67
CA MET A 35 -11.03 0.06 -13.85
C MET A 35 -10.71 -1.44 -13.99
N PRO A 36 -9.42 -1.83 -13.93
CA PRO A 36 -9.01 -3.23 -13.97
C PRO A 36 -9.66 -4.09 -12.87
N THR A 37 -10.00 -5.32 -13.21
CA THR A 37 -10.63 -6.27 -12.28
C THR A 37 -9.67 -6.76 -11.20
N LEU A 38 -10.15 -6.94 -9.97
CA LEU A 38 -9.35 -7.49 -8.88
C LEU A 38 -9.33 -9.03 -8.91
N ILE A 39 -8.16 -9.64 -9.05
CA ILE A 39 -7.99 -11.10 -9.10
C ILE A 39 -8.59 -11.74 -7.84
N ASN A 40 -9.54 -12.67 -8.02
CA ASN A 40 -10.35 -13.35 -7.00
C ASN A 40 -11.22 -12.43 -6.11
N LEU A 41 -11.18 -11.11 -6.29
CA LEU A 41 -11.74 -10.12 -5.36
C LEU A 41 -12.64 -9.08 -6.04
N ASP A 42 -12.92 -9.22 -7.34
CA ASP A 42 -13.70 -8.23 -8.12
C ASP A 42 -15.12 -8.01 -7.60
N LYS A 43 -15.76 -9.05 -7.01
CA LYS A 43 -17.02 -8.93 -6.25
C LYS A 43 -16.96 -7.83 -5.17
N TYR A 44 -15.76 -7.56 -4.64
CA TYR A 44 -15.49 -6.58 -3.59
C TYR A 44 -14.84 -5.28 -4.11
N ARG A 45 -14.73 -5.08 -5.43
CA ARG A 45 -14.12 -3.90 -6.07
C ARG A 45 -14.63 -2.58 -5.48
N CYS A 46 -15.93 -2.50 -5.19
CA CYS A 46 -16.53 -1.33 -4.56
C CYS A 46 -15.99 -1.04 -3.15
N LYS A 47 -15.75 -2.08 -2.33
CA LYS A 47 -15.20 -1.94 -0.98
C LYS A 47 -13.74 -1.47 -1.04
N TYR A 48 -12.93 -2.08 -1.90
CA TYR A 48 -11.56 -1.63 -2.18
C TYR A 48 -11.51 -0.17 -2.66
N PHE A 49 -12.43 0.25 -3.53
CA PHE A 49 -12.51 1.63 -4.00
C PHE A 49 -12.84 2.60 -2.86
N ASN A 50 -13.83 2.30 -2.02
CA ASN A 50 -14.13 3.12 -0.85
C ASN A 50 -12.94 3.22 0.14
N LEU A 51 -12.23 2.12 0.38
CA LEU A 51 -11.04 2.11 1.24
C LEU A 51 -9.86 2.89 0.63
N TRP A 52 -9.70 2.86 -0.70
CA TRP A 52 -8.72 3.69 -1.41
C TRP A 52 -9.00 5.19 -1.21
N ILE A 53 -10.28 5.57 -1.22
CA ILE A 53 -10.73 6.95 -0.97
C ILE A 53 -10.41 7.37 0.46
N CYS A 54 -10.74 6.54 1.46
CA CYS A 54 -10.36 6.80 2.86
C CYS A 54 -8.84 6.97 3.02
N ASP A 55 -8.05 6.04 2.47
CA ASP A 55 -6.58 6.05 2.48
C ASP A 55 -5.97 7.30 1.80
N HIS A 56 -6.65 7.89 0.82
CA HIS A 56 -6.21 9.13 0.18
C HIS A 56 -6.67 10.39 0.95
N ILE A 57 -7.86 10.38 1.54
CA ILE A 57 -8.35 11.48 2.38
C ILE A 57 -7.51 11.60 3.66
N SER A 58 -7.19 10.49 4.32
CA SER A 58 -6.40 10.49 5.57
C SER A 58 -4.95 10.95 5.40
N LYS A 59 -4.44 11.04 4.16
CA LYS A 59 -3.12 11.61 3.85
C LYS A 59 -3.13 13.13 3.70
N LEU A 60 -4.29 13.71 3.37
CA LEU A 60 -4.42 15.16 3.21
C LEU A 60 -4.22 15.87 4.55
N SER A 61 -3.10 16.59 4.65
CA SER A 61 -2.74 17.31 5.88
C SER A 61 -3.87 18.23 6.35
N GLY A 62 -4.31 18.04 7.60
CA GLY A 62 -5.37 18.83 8.23
C GLY A 62 -6.82 18.47 7.85
N MET A 63 -7.05 17.66 6.80
CA MET A 63 -8.40 17.39 6.27
C MET A 63 -9.37 16.81 7.31
N LEU A 64 -8.95 15.78 8.06
CA LEU A 64 -9.81 15.10 9.05
C LEU A 64 -10.27 16.02 10.20
N ASN A 65 -9.49 17.07 10.49
CA ASN A 65 -9.77 18.05 11.53
C ASN A 65 -10.37 19.35 10.97
N ASN A 66 -10.60 19.44 9.65
CA ASN A 66 -11.10 20.64 9.01
C ASN A 66 -12.60 20.81 9.34
N PRO A 67 -13.07 22.00 9.78
CA PRO A 67 -14.49 22.25 10.04
C PRO A 67 -15.42 21.93 8.86
N LYS A 68 -14.93 22.07 7.62
CA LYS A 68 -15.65 21.75 6.38
C LYS A 68 -15.57 20.26 5.97
N PHE A 69 -15.00 19.38 6.80
CA PHE A 69 -14.82 17.97 6.43
C PHE A 69 -16.16 17.26 6.11
N SER A 70 -17.24 17.62 6.81
CA SER A 70 -18.60 17.13 6.50
C SER A 70 -19.10 17.58 5.12
N ASP A 71 -18.86 18.85 4.77
CA ASP A 71 -19.23 19.41 3.46
C ASP A 71 -18.41 18.77 2.34
N PHE A 72 -17.13 18.50 2.61
CA PHE A 72 -16.25 17.77 1.70
C PHE A 72 -16.73 16.32 1.47
N LYS A 73 -17.08 15.57 2.54
CA LYS A 73 -17.70 14.23 2.40
C LYS A 73 -18.99 14.28 1.56
N THR A 74 -19.80 15.32 1.75
CA THR A 74 -21.02 15.58 0.97
C THR A 74 -20.70 15.89 -0.50
N LYS A 75 -19.66 16.68 -0.78
CA LYS A 75 -19.26 17.04 -2.15
C LYS A 75 -18.74 15.83 -2.93
N ILE A 76 -17.93 14.97 -2.32
CA ILE A 76 -17.49 13.71 -2.93
C ILE A 76 -18.70 12.81 -3.23
N THR A 77 -19.71 12.76 -2.35
CA THR A 77 -20.96 12.02 -2.55
C THR A 77 -21.80 12.58 -3.72
N ASN A 78 -21.84 13.89 -3.90
CA ASN A 78 -22.55 14.50 -5.03
C ASN A 78 -21.85 14.19 -6.35
N ILE A 79 -20.52 14.27 -6.40
CA ILE A 79 -19.70 13.84 -7.55
C ILE A 79 -19.95 12.36 -7.88
N TRP A 80 -20.09 11.51 -6.86
CA TRP A 80 -20.44 10.10 -7.03
C TRP A 80 -21.77 9.89 -7.76
N LYS A 81 -22.78 10.67 -7.40
CA LYS A 81 -24.13 10.66 -8.00
C LYS A 81 -24.14 11.25 -9.40
N GLU A 82 -23.40 12.33 -9.63
CA GLU A 82 -23.21 12.96 -10.96
C GLU A 82 -22.64 11.96 -11.98
N ASN A 83 -21.83 10.99 -11.54
CA ASN A 83 -21.30 9.91 -12.39
C ASN A 83 -22.19 8.64 -12.42
N ASN A 84 -23.43 8.71 -11.90
CA ASN A 84 -24.39 7.59 -11.81
C ASN A 84 -23.89 6.35 -11.07
N LEU A 85 -22.82 6.48 -10.27
CA LEU A 85 -22.08 5.35 -9.72
C LEU A 85 -22.82 4.64 -8.56
N GLU A 86 -23.81 5.30 -7.94
CA GLU A 86 -24.65 4.78 -6.85
C GLU A 86 -25.22 3.37 -7.11
N SER A 87 -25.65 3.12 -8.36
CA SER A 87 -26.23 1.83 -8.78
C SER A 87 -25.24 0.66 -8.80
N THR A 88 -23.94 0.96 -8.91
CA THR A 88 -22.86 -0.03 -9.13
C THR A 88 -21.89 -0.09 -7.96
N CYS A 89 -21.77 1.00 -7.19
CA CYS A 89 -20.98 1.07 -5.98
C CYS A 89 -21.50 2.16 -5.05
N THR A 90 -21.85 1.81 -3.81
CA THR A 90 -22.27 2.77 -2.77
C THR A 90 -21.06 3.44 -2.12
N TRP A 91 -21.17 4.72 -1.75
CA TRP A 91 -20.10 5.53 -1.16
C TRP A 91 -19.83 5.26 0.35
N HIS A 92 -19.64 4.00 0.73
CA HIS A 92 -19.35 3.58 2.11
C HIS A 92 -18.08 4.20 2.73
N PHE A 93 -17.26 4.96 2.00
CA PHE A 93 -16.10 5.69 2.52
C PHE A 93 -16.45 6.60 3.71
N ILE A 94 -17.68 7.15 3.76
CA ILE A 94 -18.16 7.94 4.90
C ILE A 94 -18.21 7.09 6.17
N SER A 95 -18.72 5.86 6.08
CA SER A 95 -18.78 4.94 7.22
C SER A 95 -17.38 4.45 7.60
N TYR A 96 -16.54 4.12 6.62
CA TYR A 96 -15.19 3.63 6.89
C TYR A 96 -14.26 4.67 7.51
N ILE A 97 -14.33 5.95 7.10
CA ILE A 97 -13.40 6.98 7.58
C ILE A 97 -13.67 7.43 9.02
N ASP A 98 -14.90 7.23 9.49
CA ASP A 98 -15.33 7.55 10.85
C ASP A 98 -15.29 6.30 11.78
N ASP A 99 -14.90 5.11 11.28
CA ASP A 99 -14.85 3.84 12.04
C ASP A 99 -13.53 3.67 12.81
N SER A 100 -13.60 3.30 14.09
CA SER A 100 -12.43 3.20 14.98
C SER A 100 -11.53 1.98 14.72
N ASP A 101 -12.02 0.97 14.02
CA ASP A 101 -11.27 -0.20 13.54
C ASP A 101 -10.87 -0.07 12.05
N TYR A 102 -11.00 1.12 11.43
CA TYR A 102 -10.64 1.39 10.02
C TYR A 102 -9.29 0.80 9.59
N ASP A 103 -8.23 1.03 10.37
CA ASP A 103 -6.88 0.52 10.05
C ASP A 103 -6.84 -1.01 9.99
N LYS A 104 -7.62 -1.70 10.82
CA LYS A 104 -7.72 -3.17 10.83
C LYS A 104 -8.57 -3.65 9.66
N ILE A 105 -9.69 -2.99 9.38
CA ILE A 105 -10.53 -3.24 8.20
C ILE A 105 -9.67 -3.17 6.94
N LYS A 106 -8.92 -2.07 6.76
CA LYS A 106 -8.03 -1.87 5.61
C LYS A 106 -6.97 -2.96 5.54
N LYS A 107 -6.27 -3.27 6.64
CA LYS A 107 -5.21 -4.30 6.66
C LYS A 107 -5.74 -5.71 6.35
N LEU A 108 -6.97 -6.05 6.74
CA LEU A 108 -7.61 -7.33 6.35
C LEU A 108 -7.84 -7.41 4.83
N TYR A 109 -8.39 -6.37 4.22
CA TYR A 109 -8.61 -6.32 2.76
C TYR A 109 -7.29 -6.29 1.99
N ASP A 110 -6.29 -5.53 2.46
CA ASP A 110 -4.94 -5.51 1.90
C ASP A 110 -4.32 -6.91 1.94
N TYR A 111 -4.42 -7.60 3.08
CA TYR A 111 -3.88 -8.94 3.23
C TYR A 111 -4.55 -9.94 2.28
N ALA A 112 -5.89 -9.91 2.18
CA ALA A 112 -6.63 -10.73 1.23
C ALA A 112 -6.24 -10.45 -0.23
N LEU A 113 -6.01 -9.18 -0.59
CA LEU A 113 -5.56 -8.78 -1.93
C LEU A 113 -4.15 -9.31 -2.24
N ASN A 114 -3.22 -9.17 -1.28
CA ASN A 114 -1.84 -9.58 -1.46
C ASN A 114 -1.60 -11.09 -1.28
N TYR A 115 -2.52 -11.82 -0.62
CA TYR A 115 -2.37 -13.24 -0.29
C TYR A 115 -2.07 -14.11 -1.51
N HIS A 116 -2.76 -13.91 -2.64
CA HIS A 116 -2.48 -14.65 -3.88
C HIS A 116 -1.04 -14.43 -4.38
N THR A 117 -0.55 -13.18 -4.32
CA THR A 117 0.82 -12.82 -4.71
C THR A 117 1.84 -13.48 -3.81
N PHE A 118 1.69 -13.40 -2.48
CA PHE A 118 2.59 -14.08 -1.55
C PHE A 118 2.53 -15.61 -1.69
N LYS A 119 1.35 -16.20 -1.85
CA LYS A 119 1.18 -17.64 -2.06
C LYS A 119 1.92 -18.12 -3.31
N SER A 120 1.85 -17.35 -4.40
CA SER A 120 2.61 -17.60 -5.64
C SER A 120 4.11 -17.44 -5.44
N TYR A 121 4.54 -16.33 -4.81
CA TYR A 121 5.96 -16.03 -4.59
C TYR A 121 6.65 -17.05 -3.68
N ILE A 122 6.05 -17.36 -2.53
CA ILE A 122 6.59 -18.25 -1.52
C ILE A 122 6.46 -19.71 -1.98
N PHE A 123 5.25 -20.22 -2.22
CA PHE A 123 5.03 -21.65 -2.45
C PHE A 123 5.22 -22.08 -3.90
N THR A 124 4.78 -21.28 -4.89
CA THR A 124 4.90 -21.66 -6.30
C THR A 124 6.30 -21.39 -6.87
N ARG A 125 6.97 -20.32 -6.44
CA ARG A 125 8.32 -19.95 -6.91
C ARG A 125 9.45 -20.33 -5.96
N ASN A 126 9.12 -20.91 -4.79
CA ASN A 126 10.06 -21.30 -3.73
C ASN A 126 11.06 -20.17 -3.37
N LYS A 127 10.55 -18.93 -3.28
CA LYS A 127 11.39 -17.76 -2.95
C LYS A 127 11.39 -17.52 -1.44
N PRO A 128 12.56 -17.16 -0.86
CA PRO A 128 12.60 -16.78 0.54
C PRO A 128 11.84 -15.46 0.75
N CYS A 129 11.08 -15.37 1.84
CA CYS A 129 10.61 -14.08 2.32
C CYS A 129 11.79 -13.18 2.71
N ASN A 130 11.64 -11.89 2.46
CA ASN A 130 12.47 -10.90 3.15
C ASN A 130 11.85 -10.55 4.53
N THR A 131 12.57 -9.78 5.36
CA THR A 131 12.12 -9.37 6.70
C THR A 131 10.84 -8.54 6.68
N GLU A 132 10.62 -7.74 5.64
CA GLU A 132 9.46 -6.85 5.49
C GLU A 132 8.21 -7.65 5.10
N ASP A 133 8.31 -8.60 4.16
CA ASP A 133 7.25 -9.55 3.82
C ASP A 133 6.82 -10.33 5.07
N LYS A 134 7.80 -10.83 5.84
CA LYS A 134 7.55 -11.56 7.08
C LYS A 134 6.81 -10.70 8.10
N SER A 135 7.29 -9.48 8.35
CA SER A 135 6.66 -8.55 9.28
C SER A 135 5.23 -8.19 8.85
N TYR A 136 5.00 -7.97 7.56
CA TYR A 136 3.68 -7.70 6.99
C TYR A 136 2.72 -8.89 7.19
N ILE A 137 3.18 -10.11 6.93
CA ILE A 137 2.36 -11.33 7.10
C ILE A 137 2.07 -11.58 8.59
N GLU A 138 3.05 -11.43 9.48
CA GLU A 138 2.86 -11.58 10.93
C GLU A 138 1.86 -10.57 11.49
N GLU A 139 1.95 -9.29 11.10
CA GLU A 139 0.99 -8.25 11.48
C GLU A 139 -0.42 -8.54 10.90
N SER A 140 -0.50 -8.95 9.65
CA SER A 140 -1.77 -9.27 8.98
C SER A 140 -2.48 -10.46 9.62
N LEU A 141 -1.73 -11.52 9.96
CA LEU A 141 -2.25 -12.70 10.67
C LEU A 141 -2.70 -12.37 12.08
N LYS A 142 -2.00 -11.47 12.78
CA LYS A 142 -2.40 -10.98 14.09
C LYS A 142 -3.76 -10.28 14.03
N ILE A 143 -3.94 -9.36 13.08
CA ILE A 143 -5.22 -8.66 12.86
C ILE A 143 -6.33 -9.64 12.46
N TYR A 144 -6.02 -10.65 11.66
CA TYR A 144 -6.98 -11.70 11.27
C TYR A 144 -7.46 -12.54 12.46
N GLU A 145 -6.56 -12.95 13.36
CA GLU A 145 -6.95 -13.70 14.57
C GLU A 145 -7.61 -12.78 15.62
N GLU A 146 -7.23 -11.50 15.73
CA GLU A 146 -7.94 -10.49 16.54
C GLU A 146 -9.39 -10.30 16.07
N ALA A 147 -9.60 -10.12 14.76
CA ALA A 147 -10.92 -9.99 14.18
C ALA A 147 -11.77 -11.25 14.42
N LYS A 148 -11.20 -12.46 14.24
CA LYS A 148 -11.88 -13.72 14.55
C LYS A 148 -12.31 -13.85 16.01
N HIS A 149 -11.55 -13.28 16.95
CA HIS A 149 -11.93 -13.30 18.37
C HIS A 149 -13.02 -12.27 18.69
N LYS A 150 -12.93 -11.06 18.12
CA LYS A 150 -13.93 -9.99 18.33
C LYS A 150 -15.28 -10.30 17.66
N CYS A 151 -15.26 -10.95 16.50
CA CYS A 151 -16.45 -11.18 15.68
C CYS A 151 -17.16 -12.48 16.04
N THR A 152 -18.10 -12.38 16.98
CA THR A 152 -19.06 -13.43 17.32
C THR A 152 -20.23 -13.49 16.33
N PRO A 153 -20.97 -14.62 16.26
CA PRO A 153 -22.16 -14.76 15.41
C PRO A 153 -23.21 -13.65 15.52
N VAL A 154 -23.32 -13.00 16.69
CA VAL A 154 -24.29 -11.94 16.98
C VAL A 154 -23.77 -10.55 16.56
N SER A 155 -22.46 -10.34 16.57
CA SER A 155 -21.82 -9.03 16.29
C SER A 155 -21.51 -8.79 14.80
N HIS A 156 -21.92 -9.69 13.90
CA HIS A 156 -21.54 -9.58 12.48
C HIS A 156 -22.29 -8.50 11.71
N GLU A 157 -23.53 -8.17 12.06
CA GLU A 157 -24.38 -7.30 11.24
C GLU A 157 -24.12 -5.79 11.43
N GLU A 158 -23.55 -5.38 12.56
CA GLU A 158 -23.29 -3.95 12.86
C GLU A 158 -21.82 -3.52 12.69
N SER A 159 -20.87 -4.47 12.69
CA SER A 159 -19.43 -4.13 12.64
C SER A 159 -18.84 -4.22 11.23
N LEU A 160 -18.24 -3.13 10.76
CA LEU A 160 -17.49 -3.10 9.49
C LEU A 160 -16.26 -4.02 9.53
N LEU A 161 -15.61 -4.18 10.69
CA LEU A 161 -14.53 -5.15 10.91
C LEU A 161 -15.03 -6.59 10.72
N CYS A 162 -16.20 -6.92 11.25
CA CYS A 162 -16.77 -8.25 11.11
C CYS A 162 -17.31 -8.53 9.71
N THR A 163 -17.83 -7.51 9.02
CA THR A 163 -18.13 -7.57 7.59
C THR A 163 -16.86 -7.87 6.77
N ALA A 164 -15.77 -7.16 7.04
CA ALA A 164 -14.49 -7.37 6.36
C ALA A 164 -13.95 -8.79 6.59
N LEU A 165 -14.03 -9.30 7.83
CA LEU A 165 -13.64 -10.68 8.14
C LEU A 165 -14.46 -11.69 7.32
N GLN A 166 -15.78 -11.53 7.26
CA GLN A 166 -16.66 -12.44 6.50
C GLN A 166 -16.34 -12.45 5.00
N ASP A 167 -16.11 -11.28 4.39
CA ASP A 167 -15.77 -11.18 2.98
C ASP A 167 -14.43 -11.85 2.65
N VAL A 168 -13.44 -11.63 3.51
CA VAL A 168 -12.12 -12.27 3.41
C VAL A 168 -12.24 -13.79 3.57
N GLN A 169 -13.08 -14.28 4.49
CA GLN A 169 -13.35 -15.70 4.72
C GLN A 169 -14.21 -16.36 3.63
N TRP A 170 -14.98 -15.57 2.87
CA TRP A 170 -15.74 -16.03 1.71
C TRP A 170 -14.81 -16.33 0.51
N VAL A 171 -13.78 -15.51 0.32
CA VAL A 171 -12.81 -15.67 -0.78
C VAL A 171 -11.78 -16.75 -0.47
N TYR A 172 -11.21 -16.71 0.74
CA TYR A 172 -10.26 -17.69 1.23
C TYR A 172 -10.86 -18.38 2.43
N LYS A 173 -10.97 -19.71 2.39
CA LYS A 173 -11.56 -20.48 3.51
C LYS A 173 -10.84 -20.13 4.82
N SER A 174 -11.56 -20.14 5.95
CA SER A 174 -11.11 -19.54 7.22
C SER A 174 -9.71 -19.97 7.70
N ASP A 175 -9.23 -21.15 7.30
CA ASP A 175 -7.91 -21.69 7.60
C ASP A 175 -6.84 -21.45 6.50
N GLU A 176 -7.21 -21.05 5.29
CA GLU A 176 -6.30 -20.86 4.15
C GLU A 176 -5.35 -19.68 4.35
N LEU A 177 -5.88 -18.53 4.78
CA LEU A 177 -5.07 -17.35 5.12
C LEU A 177 -4.07 -17.66 6.24
N SER A 178 -4.44 -18.49 7.21
CA SER A 178 -3.57 -18.92 8.31
C SER A 178 -2.48 -19.93 7.93
N LYS A 179 -2.49 -20.51 6.72
CA LYS A 179 -1.49 -21.50 6.24
C LYS A 179 -0.25 -20.87 5.63
N ILE A 180 -0.22 -19.56 5.41
CA ILE A 180 0.96 -18.91 4.87
C ILE A 180 2.12 -19.01 5.88
N THR A 181 3.32 -19.33 5.39
CA THR A 181 4.52 -19.37 6.22
C THR A 181 5.68 -18.75 5.44
N CYS A 182 6.40 -17.82 6.05
CA CYS A 182 7.70 -17.42 5.53
C CYS A 182 8.73 -18.47 5.92
N ASN A 183 9.12 -19.33 4.97
CA ASN A 183 10.17 -20.34 5.15
C ASN A 183 9.97 -21.27 6.36
N GLY A 184 8.72 -21.45 6.83
CA GLY A 184 8.40 -22.20 8.06
C GLY A 184 8.63 -21.44 9.38
N GLU A 185 9.06 -20.18 9.36
CA GLU A 185 9.37 -19.38 10.56
C GLU A 185 8.13 -18.81 11.26
N ILE A 186 7.06 -18.53 10.50
CA ILE A 186 5.80 -17.99 11.03
C ILE A 186 5.00 -19.12 11.67
N SER A 187 4.66 -18.96 12.95
CA SER A 187 3.87 -19.91 13.72
C SER A 187 2.55 -19.26 14.15
N ILE A 188 1.45 -19.68 13.52
CA ILE A 188 0.11 -19.14 13.80
C ILE A 188 -0.32 -19.36 15.26
N ASP A 189 0.13 -20.44 15.90
CA ASP A 189 -0.22 -20.72 17.30
C ASP A 189 0.47 -19.77 18.29
N LYS A 190 1.69 -19.31 17.95
CA LYS A 190 2.34 -18.21 18.70
C LYS A 190 1.55 -16.90 18.54
N ILE A 191 1.10 -16.59 17.32
CA ILE A 191 0.28 -15.40 17.05
C ILE A 191 -1.04 -15.44 17.83
N ARG A 192 -1.75 -16.58 17.82
CA ARG A 192 -2.98 -16.79 18.61
C ARG A 192 -2.74 -16.60 20.11
N ALA A 193 -1.65 -17.14 20.65
CA ALA A 193 -1.29 -16.97 22.05
C ALA A 193 -0.97 -15.49 22.41
N GLU A 194 -0.31 -14.76 21.51
CA GLU A 194 -0.07 -13.32 21.68
C GLU A 194 -1.37 -12.51 21.66
N VAL A 195 -2.22 -12.74 20.65
CA VAL A 195 -3.54 -12.10 20.51
C VAL A 195 -4.39 -12.32 21.77
N GLN A 196 -4.49 -13.57 22.25
CA GLN A 196 -5.25 -13.89 23.45
C GLN A 196 -4.73 -13.13 24.68
N LYS A 197 -3.40 -13.03 24.84
CA LYS A 197 -2.76 -12.29 25.94
C LYS A 197 -3.04 -10.78 25.89
N LEU A 198 -3.07 -10.19 24.69
CA LEU A 198 -3.37 -8.77 24.50
C LEU A 198 -4.83 -8.47 24.88
N LEU A 199 -5.77 -9.28 24.39
CA LEU A 199 -7.20 -9.11 24.64
C LEU A 199 -7.55 -9.26 26.14
N THR A 200 -6.95 -10.22 26.84
CA THR A 200 -7.11 -10.35 28.30
C THR A 200 -6.56 -9.15 29.07
N LYS A 201 -5.48 -8.52 28.61
CA LYS A 201 -4.95 -7.28 29.22
C LYS A 201 -5.89 -6.08 28.99
N GLU A 202 -6.46 -5.97 27.79
CA GLU A 202 -7.43 -4.92 27.44
C GLU A 202 -8.67 -5.01 28.33
N GLN A 203 -9.22 -6.23 28.52
CA GLN A 203 -10.33 -6.51 29.43
C GLN A 203 -10.02 -6.17 30.90
N ALA A 204 -8.80 -6.45 31.38
CA ALA A 204 -8.38 -6.13 32.74
C ALA A 204 -8.17 -4.62 33.01
N THR A 205 -8.24 -3.78 31.97
CA THR A 205 -8.05 -2.32 32.08
C THR A 205 -9.40 -1.56 32.14
N LEU A 206 -10.53 -2.26 31.92
CA LEU A 206 -11.87 -1.72 32.16
C LEU A 206 -12.19 -1.76 33.66
N PRO A 207 -12.82 -0.71 34.25
CA PRO A 207 -13.17 -0.71 35.67
C PRO A 207 -14.14 -1.85 36.00
N PRO A 208 -13.89 -2.66 37.04
CA PRO A 208 -14.88 -3.60 37.53
C PRO A 208 -16.15 -2.84 37.95
N GLN A 209 -17.33 -3.33 37.53
CA GLN A 209 -18.56 -2.92 38.18
C GLN A 209 -18.46 -3.27 39.67
N ALA A 210 -18.76 -2.29 40.53
CA ALA A 210 -18.50 -2.38 41.97
C ALA A 210 -19.38 -3.44 42.66
N GLY A 211 -18.90 -4.68 42.70
CA GLY A 211 -19.31 -5.71 43.65
C GLY A 211 -18.44 -5.62 44.90
N ALA A 212 -19.05 -5.36 46.05
CA ALA A 212 -18.33 -5.11 47.30
C ALA A 212 -17.65 -6.36 47.88
N SER A 213 -16.44 -6.21 48.42
CA SER A 213 -16.03 -6.79 49.72
C SER A 213 -14.74 -6.14 50.23
N GLN A 214 -14.60 -6.14 51.56
CA GLN A 214 -13.50 -5.53 52.32
C GLN A 214 -12.32 -6.51 52.49
N SER A 215 -11.11 -5.98 52.62
CA SER A 215 -10.19 -6.35 53.72
C SER A 215 -9.01 -5.38 53.81
N ASP A 216 -8.66 -4.97 55.02
CA ASP A 216 -7.47 -4.17 55.33
C ASP A 216 -6.15 -4.91 55.01
N SER A 217 -5.09 -4.14 54.78
CA SER A 217 -3.90 -4.08 55.67
C SER A 217 -2.61 -3.67 54.93
N ASP A 218 -2.31 -2.39 55.08
CA ASP A 218 -1.03 -1.82 55.49
C ASP A 218 0.34 -2.26 54.92
N GLN A 219 1.03 -1.21 54.48
CA GLN A 219 2.42 -0.85 54.78
C GLN A 219 3.55 -1.19 53.80
N SER A 220 4.46 -0.22 53.74
CA SER A 220 5.53 0.01 52.79
C SER A 220 6.88 -0.55 53.25
N VAL A 221 7.89 -0.52 52.36
CA VAL A 221 9.17 0.20 52.58
C VAL A 221 10.04 0.19 51.31
N ILE A 222 10.73 1.29 51.08
CA ILE A 222 11.67 1.52 49.97
C ILE A 222 13.11 1.28 50.45
N LYS A 223 14.00 0.67 49.63
CA LYS A 223 15.38 1.18 49.34
C LYS A 223 16.22 0.29 48.41
N ASN A 224 16.80 0.96 47.41
CA ASN A 224 18.05 0.70 46.70
C ASN A 224 18.94 1.96 46.90
N PRO A 225 20.20 2.07 46.40
CA PRO A 225 21.19 1.08 45.98
C PRO A 225 22.58 1.30 46.65
N VAL A 226 23.61 0.51 46.30
CA VAL A 226 25.03 0.89 46.41
C VAL A 226 25.81 0.47 45.16
N GLN A 227 26.76 1.30 44.74
CA GLN A 227 27.63 1.19 43.56
C GLN A 227 29.09 1.28 44.02
N SER A 228 30.03 0.59 43.37
CA SER A 228 31.46 0.90 43.49
C SER A 228 32.23 0.62 42.19
N HIS A 229 32.98 1.61 41.73
CA HIS A 229 33.94 1.57 40.62
C HIS A 229 35.29 0.99 41.08
N ASP A 230 36.14 0.59 40.12
CA ASP A 230 37.57 0.94 40.15
C ASP A 230 38.16 1.12 38.73
N SER A 231 39.38 1.66 38.62
CA SER A 231 40.10 2.09 37.38
C SER A 231 41.42 1.27 37.19
N THR A 232 42.42 1.55 36.33
CA THR A 232 42.81 2.68 35.46
C THR A 232 43.69 2.13 34.30
N PRO A 233 43.75 2.73 33.08
CA PRO A 233 44.54 2.18 31.96
C PRO A 233 45.98 2.73 31.88
N GLU A 234 46.82 2.12 31.03
CA GLU A 234 48.09 2.70 30.56
C GLU A 234 48.20 2.67 29.03
N GLU A 235 48.81 3.70 28.46
CA GLU A 235 49.05 3.89 27.03
C GLU A 235 50.48 3.47 26.63
N THR A 236 50.74 3.25 25.34
CA THR A 236 52.10 3.46 24.80
C THR A 236 52.11 3.81 23.31
N SER A 237 53.11 4.62 22.95
CA SER A 237 53.16 5.54 21.81
C SER A 237 53.62 4.97 20.44
N SER A 238 53.10 5.61 19.38
CA SER A 238 53.80 6.06 18.14
C SER A 238 54.50 5.07 17.18
N PHE A 239 54.18 5.18 15.89
CA PHE A 239 55.04 5.89 14.92
C PHE A 239 54.33 6.18 13.58
N SER A 240 54.76 7.24 12.88
CA SER A 240 54.21 7.69 11.60
C SER A 240 54.90 7.05 10.39
N ASN A 241 54.22 6.96 9.24
CA ASN A 241 54.89 7.11 7.94
C ASN A 241 53.96 7.58 6.81
N THR A 242 54.38 8.64 6.13
CA THR A 242 53.68 9.22 4.97
C THR A 242 54.39 8.81 3.69
N GLN A 243 53.69 8.18 2.74
CA GLN A 243 54.22 7.96 1.39
C GLN A 243 53.27 8.55 0.33
N LYS A 244 53.84 9.41 -0.53
CA LYS A 244 53.14 10.01 -1.66
C LYS A 244 53.08 8.99 -2.81
N ALA A 245 51.87 8.63 -3.24
CA ALA A 245 51.65 7.82 -4.43
C ALA A 245 50.93 8.65 -5.50
N THR A 246 51.70 9.29 -6.38
CA THR A 246 51.18 9.89 -7.62
C THR A 246 50.82 8.77 -8.59
N SER A 247 49.52 8.44 -8.69
CA SER A 247 49.03 7.35 -9.55
C SER A 247 48.32 7.85 -10.81
N VAL A 248 48.58 7.17 -11.93
CA VAL A 248 48.15 7.55 -13.28
C VAL A 248 46.70 7.11 -13.51
N VAL A 249 45.74 7.86 -12.96
CA VAL A 249 44.29 7.58 -13.11
C VAL A 249 43.61 8.53 -14.12
N PHE A 250 44.22 9.67 -14.43
CA PHE A 250 43.61 10.70 -15.28
C PHE A 250 43.35 10.35 -16.76
N PRO A 251 44.12 9.46 -17.45
CA PRO A 251 43.85 9.14 -18.86
C PRO A 251 42.57 8.32 -19.10
N LEU A 252 42.22 7.43 -18.18
CA LEU A 252 41.15 6.43 -18.40
C LEU A 252 39.75 7.04 -18.41
N PHE A 253 39.51 8.06 -17.57
CA PHE A 253 38.25 8.79 -17.56
C PHE A 253 38.00 9.56 -18.86
N GLY A 254 39.05 10.15 -19.46
CA GLY A 254 38.93 10.83 -20.76
C GLY A 254 38.55 9.89 -21.90
N ILE A 255 39.08 8.66 -21.88
CA ILE A 255 38.76 7.61 -22.87
C ILE A 255 37.29 7.16 -22.70
N LEU A 256 36.85 6.88 -21.48
CA LEU A 256 35.47 6.46 -21.19
C LEU A 256 34.44 7.56 -21.54
N LEU A 257 34.72 8.82 -21.20
CA LEU A 257 33.89 9.97 -21.58
C LEU A 257 33.81 10.14 -23.10
N SER A 258 34.93 9.95 -23.82
CA SER A 258 34.95 10.01 -25.28
C SER A 258 34.06 8.92 -25.89
N PHE A 259 34.19 7.67 -25.44
CA PHE A 259 33.31 6.59 -25.92
C PHE A 259 31.82 6.83 -25.59
N PHE A 260 31.50 7.39 -24.41
CA PHE A 260 30.13 7.73 -24.06
C PHE A 260 29.55 8.83 -24.96
N LEU A 261 30.33 9.86 -25.30
CA LEU A 261 29.92 10.91 -26.23
C LEU A 261 29.75 10.34 -27.65
N PHE A 262 30.70 9.54 -28.16
CA PHE A 262 30.56 8.92 -29.48
C PHE A 262 29.36 7.95 -29.54
N TYR A 263 29.08 7.18 -28.47
CA TYR A 263 27.86 6.37 -28.38
C TYR A 263 26.59 7.23 -28.46
N LYS A 264 26.56 8.38 -27.77
CA LYS A 264 25.40 9.29 -27.78
C LYS A 264 25.20 10.05 -29.11
N PHE A 265 26.26 10.23 -29.90
CA PHE A 265 26.22 11.01 -31.15
C PHE A 265 26.41 10.20 -32.45
N THR A 266 26.65 8.89 -32.37
CA THR A 266 26.71 8.01 -33.57
C THR A 266 25.33 7.42 -33.87
N PRO A 267 24.73 7.63 -35.05
CA PRO A 267 23.39 7.14 -35.40
C PRO A 267 23.36 5.63 -35.76
N ALA A 268 24.14 4.80 -35.05
CA ALA A 268 24.22 3.36 -35.29
C ALA A 268 23.04 2.57 -34.67
N GLY A 269 22.33 3.15 -33.68
CA GLY A 269 21.23 2.48 -32.99
C GLY A 269 20.04 2.12 -33.89
N THR A 270 19.73 2.95 -34.88
CA THR A 270 18.63 2.70 -35.85
C THR A 270 19.00 1.64 -36.90
N TRP A 271 20.29 1.52 -37.27
CA TRP A 271 20.74 0.56 -38.28
C TRP A 271 20.70 -0.89 -37.77
N LEU A 272 21.00 -1.11 -36.49
CA LEU A 272 20.93 -2.44 -35.88
C LEU A 272 19.49 -2.97 -35.78
N HIS A 273 18.51 -2.08 -35.63
CA HIS A 273 17.10 -2.47 -35.52
C HIS A 273 16.49 -2.89 -36.87
N SER A 274 16.81 -2.18 -37.96
CA SER A 274 16.26 -2.51 -39.29
C SER A 274 16.79 -3.84 -39.84
N HIS A 275 18.03 -4.22 -39.51
CA HIS A 275 18.62 -5.48 -39.94
C HIS A 275 18.04 -6.71 -39.21
N LEU A 276 17.37 -6.53 -38.06
CA LEU A 276 16.77 -7.62 -37.29
C LEU A 276 15.30 -7.91 -37.64
N GLN A 277 14.60 -6.98 -38.30
CA GLN A 277 13.17 -7.13 -38.63
C GLN A 277 12.88 -7.65 -40.04
N SER A 278 13.87 -7.76 -40.93
CA SER A 278 13.67 -8.02 -42.37
C SER A 278 13.41 -9.48 -42.78
N LYS A 279 13.01 -10.37 -41.86
CA LYS A 279 12.61 -11.76 -42.18
C LYS A 279 11.41 -12.27 -41.35
N LYS A 280 10.19 -11.96 -41.80
CA LYS A 280 9.10 -12.95 -41.85
C LYS A 280 8.07 -12.59 -42.91
N THR A 281 7.51 -13.61 -43.55
CA THR A 281 6.89 -13.50 -44.88
C THR A 281 5.40 -13.91 -44.84
N VAL A 282 4.53 -13.05 -45.40
CA VAL A 282 3.24 -13.34 -46.10
C VAL A 282 2.15 -14.20 -45.43
N SER A 283 0.94 -13.63 -45.35
CA SER A 283 -0.38 -14.22 -45.69
C SER A 283 -1.51 -13.31 -45.19
N SER A 284 -1.85 -12.19 -45.84
CA SER A 284 -2.78 -12.06 -47.00
C SER A 284 -4.28 -12.22 -46.69
N ASN A 285 -5.06 -11.26 -47.22
CA ASN A 285 -6.53 -11.19 -47.38
C ASN A 285 -7.30 -10.61 -46.18
N LEU A 286 -7.72 -9.34 -46.22
CA LEU A 286 -8.72 -8.66 -47.09
C LEU A 286 -10.10 -8.65 -46.43
N ASN A 287 -10.52 -7.49 -45.92
CA ASN A 287 -11.57 -6.73 -46.58
C ASN A 287 -11.46 -5.24 -46.24
N GLU A 288 -11.90 -4.44 -47.19
CA GLU A 288 -11.54 -3.05 -47.40
C GLU A 288 -12.84 -2.28 -47.63
N GLU A 289 -13.20 -1.39 -46.70
CA GLU A 289 -14.21 -0.37 -46.95
C GLU A 289 -13.74 0.94 -46.30
N GLU A 290 -12.93 1.65 -47.08
CA GLU A 290 -12.46 3.01 -46.82
C GLU A 290 -13.42 3.99 -47.50
N THR A 291 -13.78 5.08 -46.81
CA THR A 291 -13.85 6.42 -47.43
C THR A 291 -14.07 7.48 -46.34
N HIS A 292 -13.03 8.32 -46.17
CA HIS A 292 -13.08 9.79 -46.19
C HIS A 292 -14.03 10.57 -45.26
N ASP A 293 -13.62 11.69 -44.65
CA ASP A 293 -12.30 12.26 -44.38
C ASP A 293 -12.50 13.48 -43.47
N LEU A 294 -11.48 13.88 -42.70
CA LEU A 294 -11.14 15.28 -42.35
C LEU A 294 -10.03 15.29 -41.28
N LEU A 295 -8.79 15.30 -41.77
CA LEU A 295 -7.58 15.65 -41.02
C LEU A 295 -7.57 17.14 -40.62
N GLU A 296 -7.13 17.47 -39.41
CA GLU A 296 -5.93 18.33 -39.24
C GLU A 296 -5.27 18.21 -37.84
N ASN A 297 -4.29 17.31 -37.75
CA ASN A 297 -3.01 17.43 -37.04
C ASN A 297 -2.92 18.15 -35.67
N THR A 298 -2.65 17.36 -34.63
CA THR A 298 -1.38 17.47 -33.90
C THR A 298 -0.89 16.07 -33.54
N HIS A 299 0.12 15.58 -34.26
CA HIS A 299 0.63 14.22 -34.14
C HIS A 299 1.97 14.23 -33.41
N ASN A 300 2.04 13.53 -32.28
CA ASN A 300 3.28 13.01 -31.71
C ASN A 300 2.93 11.73 -30.94
N SER A 301 2.76 10.63 -31.66
CA SER A 301 2.79 9.29 -31.06
C SER A 301 4.14 8.66 -31.34
N ILE A 302 4.94 8.43 -30.29
CA ILE A 302 5.93 7.36 -30.33
C ILE A 302 5.22 6.13 -29.77
N ILE A 303 5.04 5.13 -30.65
CA ILE A 303 4.60 3.80 -30.23
C ILE A 303 5.82 3.12 -29.59
N GLU A 304 5.86 3.09 -28.27
CA GLU A 304 6.58 2.03 -27.55
C GLU A 304 5.58 1.14 -26.80
N ASN A 305 5.86 -0.16 -26.86
CA ASN A 305 4.99 -1.22 -26.40
C ASN A 305 5.03 -1.35 -24.87
N SER A 306 4.16 -0.61 -24.19
CA SER A 306 3.79 -0.87 -22.81
C SER A 306 2.30 -0.53 -22.61
N ASN A 307 1.49 -1.56 -22.31
CA ASN A 307 0.08 -1.39 -21.96
C ASN A 307 -0.06 -0.72 -20.58
N THR A 308 0.19 0.58 -20.54
CA THR A 308 -0.02 1.46 -19.40
C THR A 308 -0.90 2.62 -19.81
N HIS A 309 -2.15 2.31 -20.18
CA HIS A 309 -3.25 3.22 -19.83
C HIS A 309 -3.12 3.55 -18.35
N HIS A 310 -3.32 4.81 -17.96
CA HIS A 310 -2.99 5.32 -16.63
C HIS A 310 -3.62 4.48 -15.51
N LEU A 311 -2.87 3.50 -14.99
CA LEU A 311 -3.30 2.65 -13.91
C LEU A 311 -3.39 3.51 -12.65
N VAL A 312 -4.61 3.82 -12.23
CA VAL A 312 -4.94 3.99 -10.81
C VAL A 312 -4.90 2.60 -10.18
N GLY A 313 -3.70 2.00 -10.16
CA GLY A 313 -3.44 0.75 -9.47
C GLY A 313 -3.57 0.99 -7.97
N TYR A 314 -4.32 0.12 -7.30
CA TYR A 314 -4.31 0.08 -5.83
C TYR A 314 -2.94 -0.41 -5.35
N HIS A 315 -1.98 0.51 -5.26
CA HIS A 315 -0.75 0.29 -4.49
C HIS A 315 -1.07 0.56 -3.02
N PRO A 316 -1.14 -0.47 -2.15
CA PRO A 316 -1.26 -0.25 -0.71
C PRO A 316 -0.08 0.61 -0.28
N SER A 317 -0.37 1.83 0.17
CA SER A 317 0.63 2.88 0.31
C SER A 317 1.48 2.70 1.56
N ARG A 318 2.50 1.85 1.40
CA ARG A 318 3.87 2.10 1.82
C ARG A 318 4.12 2.20 3.33
N ASN A 319 4.39 1.03 3.93
CA ASN A 319 5.60 0.90 4.74
C ASN A 319 6.82 1.05 3.81
N ASN A 320 7.89 1.74 4.21
CA ASN A 320 8.65 2.60 3.27
C ASN A 320 9.50 1.92 2.16
N ASN A 321 9.54 0.59 2.05
CA ASN A 321 10.59 -0.13 1.30
C ASN A 321 10.14 -1.17 0.26
N ILE A 322 8.86 -1.54 0.14
CA ILE A 322 8.42 -2.53 -0.85
C ILE A 322 8.50 -1.96 -2.29
N LYS A 323 9.67 -2.08 -2.91
CA LYS A 323 9.86 -1.95 -4.36
C LYS A 323 9.80 -3.35 -4.97
N HIS A 324 9.01 -3.47 -6.05
CA HIS A 324 8.74 -4.67 -6.83
C HIS A 324 7.85 -5.71 -6.12
N ILE A 325 6.55 -5.68 -6.42
CA ILE A 325 5.87 -6.63 -7.32
C ILE A 325 4.56 -5.97 -7.77
N ILE A 326 4.63 -5.23 -8.88
CA ILE A 326 3.64 -5.15 -9.97
C ILE A 326 4.48 -5.06 -11.24
#